data_AF-A0A6J3C7T8-F1
#
_entry.id   AF-A0A6J3C7T8-F1
#
_cell.length_a   1.000
_cell.length_b   1.000
_cell.length_c   1.000
_cell.angle_alpha   90.00
_cell.angle_beta   90.00
_cell.angle_gamma   90.00
#
_symmetry.space_group_name_H-M   'P 1'
#
loop_
_entity.id
_entity.type
_entity.pdbx_description
1 polymer ?
#
loop_
_entity_poly.entity_id
_entity_poly.type
_entity_poly.pdbx_seq_one_letter_code
_entity_poly.pdbx_strand_id
1 'polypeptide(L)'
;MSCERAHHYLPSSTTREAAFTYAITAAGATHALSAACARGDLPACGCAHNSKLSMQRRRGSSPSSSDQFQWGGCGEVAFGARFARRFLDARELEADARSLMNLHNNRVGRKVSEVHKFHTVGDYLELAVT
;
A
#
# COMPACT_ATOMS: atom_id res chain seq x y z
N MET A 1 16.79 51.52 3.81
CA MET A 1 17.15 50.15 3.38
C MET A 1 16.13 49.19 3.96
N SER A 2 15.12 48.84 3.16
CA SER A 2 14.15 47.80 3.49
C SER A 2 13.65 47.18 2.19
N CYS A 3 13.24 45.91 2.32
CA CYS A 3 12.93 44.88 1.32
C CYS A 3 14.17 44.19 0.73
N GLU A 4 14.30 42.86 0.73
CA GLU A 4 13.29 41.79 0.90
C GLU A 4 13.70 40.70 1.89
N ARG A 5 12.72 40.21 2.65
CA ARG A 5 12.78 38.90 3.31
C ARG A 5 12.95 37.84 2.22
N ALA A 6 14.08 37.16 2.23
CA ALA A 6 14.21 35.89 1.56
C ALA A 6 13.35 34.87 2.31
N HIS A 7 12.07 34.79 1.95
CA HIS A 7 11.29 33.57 2.10
C HIS A 7 11.94 32.53 1.18
N HIS A 8 13.06 31.95 1.61
CA HIS A 8 13.44 30.62 1.17
C HIS A 8 12.33 29.69 1.68
N TYR A 9 11.27 29.56 0.88
CA TYR A 9 10.30 28.51 1.01
C TYR A 9 11.08 27.22 0.78
N LEU A 10 11.61 26.63 1.86
CA LEU A 10 12.03 25.24 1.86
C LEU A 10 10.89 24.47 1.18
N PRO A 11 11.12 23.84 0.02
CA PRO A 11 10.04 23.09 -0.61
C PRO A 11 9.65 22.04 0.41
N SER A 12 8.42 22.13 0.92
CA SER A 12 7.86 21.31 1.99
C SER A 12 7.82 19.81 1.67
N SER A 13 8.46 19.38 0.60
CA SER A 13 8.53 18.02 0.07
C SER A 13 9.90 17.38 0.20
N THR A 14 10.96 18.11 0.57
CA THR A 14 12.33 17.56 0.71
C THR A 14 12.73 17.38 2.18
N THR A 15 11.74 17.31 3.07
CA THR A 15 11.96 17.13 4.51
C THR A 15 11.62 15.70 4.93
N ARG A 16 12.05 15.30 6.12
CA ARG A 16 11.73 13.97 6.68
C ARG A 16 10.24 13.80 6.91
N GLU A 17 9.57 14.86 7.35
CA GLU A 17 8.14 14.90 7.61
C GLU A 17 7.34 14.72 6.33
N ALA A 18 7.82 15.32 5.23
CA ALA A 18 7.24 15.10 3.91
C ALA A 18 7.43 13.65 3.45
N ALA A 19 8.65 13.11 3.57
CA ALA A 19 8.93 11.73 3.22
C ALA A 19 8.03 10.75 3.97
N PHE A 20 7.84 10.99 5.26
CA PHE A 20 6.89 10.26 6.09
C PHE A 20 5.45 10.39 5.56
N THR A 21 4.99 11.61 5.25
CA THR A 21 3.64 11.89 4.73
C THR A 21 3.35 11.14 3.43
N TYR A 22 4.30 11.11 2.48
CA TYR A 22 4.17 10.33 1.24
C TYR A 22 4.08 8.83 1.53
N ALA A 23 4.94 8.31 2.41
CA ALA A 23 4.94 6.89 2.77
C ALA A 23 3.64 6.46 3.48
N ILE A 24 3.18 7.19 4.52
CA ILE A 24 1.96 6.86 5.27
C ILE A 24 0.72 6.96 4.38
N THR A 25 0.66 7.96 3.49
CA THR A 25 -0.45 8.11 2.56
C THR A 25 -0.50 6.94 1.58
N ALA A 26 0.65 6.51 1.07
CA ALA A 26 0.74 5.37 0.15
C ALA A 26 0.38 4.04 0.82
N ALA A 27 0.77 3.87 2.08
CA ALA A 27 0.42 2.71 2.88
C ALA A 27 -1.09 2.67 3.20
N GLY A 28 -1.65 3.80 3.66
CA GLY A 28 -3.08 3.94 3.97
C GLY A 28 -3.96 3.73 2.75
N ALA A 29 -3.58 4.29 1.59
CA ALA A 29 -4.29 4.06 0.33
C ALA A 29 -4.29 2.58 -0.06
N THR A 30 -3.13 1.91 0.05
CA THR A 30 -3.00 0.48 -0.21
C THR A 30 -3.93 -0.33 0.69
N HIS A 31 -3.91 -0.06 1.99
CA HIS A 31 -4.76 -0.75 2.97
C HIS A 31 -6.25 -0.55 2.67
N ALA A 32 -6.69 0.70 2.46
CA ALA A 32 -8.09 1.01 2.19
C ALA A 32 -8.59 0.34 0.90
N LEU A 33 -7.79 0.35 -0.17
CA LEU A 33 -8.13 -0.30 -1.44
C LEU A 33 -8.18 -1.82 -1.31
N SER A 34 -7.25 -2.41 -0.58
CA SER A 34 -7.25 -3.85 -0.31
C SER A 34 -8.44 -4.28 0.54
N ALA A 35 -8.82 -3.50 1.54
CA ALA A 35 -10.00 -3.76 2.37
C ALA A 35 -11.30 -3.63 1.58
N ALA A 36 -11.44 -2.57 0.77
CA ALA A 36 -12.58 -2.39 -0.13
C ALA A 36 -12.70 -3.54 -1.13
N CYS A 37 -11.56 -3.97 -1.68
CA CYS A 37 -11.51 -5.13 -2.56
C CYS A 37 -11.95 -6.42 -1.85
N ALA A 38 -11.50 -6.61 -0.61
CA ALA A 38 -11.85 -7.79 0.17
C ALA A 38 -13.34 -7.86 0.53
N ARG A 39 -14.00 -6.70 0.68
CA ARG A 39 -15.45 -6.60 0.90
C ARG A 39 -16.28 -6.73 -0.38
N GLY A 40 -15.65 -6.66 -1.56
CA GLY A 40 -16.33 -6.66 -2.85
C GLY A 40 -16.88 -5.30 -3.28
N ASP A 41 -16.41 -4.20 -2.67
CA ASP A 41 -16.85 -2.84 -3.01
C ASP A 41 -16.28 -2.35 -4.37
N LEU A 42 -15.26 -3.05 -4.91
CA LEU A 42 -14.57 -2.68 -6.13
C LEU A 42 -14.80 -3.73 -7.23
N PRO A 43 -15.35 -3.36 -8.40
CA PRO A 43 -15.63 -4.32 -9.47
C PRO A 43 -14.37 -4.82 -10.19
N ALA A 44 -13.24 -4.12 -10.02
CA ALA A 44 -11.98 -4.42 -10.70
C ALA A 44 -11.14 -5.51 -10.01
N CYS A 45 -11.61 -6.04 -8.88
CA CYS A 45 -10.92 -7.07 -8.10
C CYS A 45 -11.94 -7.88 -7.30
N GLY A 46 -11.48 -8.88 -6.54
CA GLY A 46 -12.36 -9.63 -5.67
C GLY A 46 -11.71 -10.84 -5.08
N CYS A 47 -12.21 -11.24 -3.91
CA CYS A 47 -11.84 -12.48 -3.26
C CYS A 47 -12.38 -13.65 -4.07
N ALA A 48 -11.56 -14.24 -4.94
CA ALA A 48 -11.81 -15.61 -5.34
C ALA A 48 -11.65 -16.46 -4.08
N HIS A 49 -12.76 -16.77 -3.40
CA HIS A 49 -12.77 -17.62 -2.21
C HIS A 49 -12.02 -18.95 -2.47
N ASN A 50 -11.87 -19.32 -3.75
CA ASN A 50 -11.16 -20.49 -4.22
C ASN A 50 -10.82 -20.36 -5.73
N SER A 51 -9.62 -20.82 -6.13
CA SER A 51 -9.05 -20.97 -7.49
C SER A 51 -8.30 -19.73 -8.04
N LYS A 52 -6.96 -19.74 -8.18
CA LYS A 52 -6.16 -20.68 -8.98
C LYS A 52 -4.91 -21.28 -8.30
N LEU A 53 -4.46 -20.79 -7.13
CA LEU A 53 -3.36 -21.44 -6.39
C LEU A 53 -3.81 -22.64 -5.54
N SER A 54 -5.07 -22.65 -5.11
CA SER A 54 -5.68 -23.78 -4.37
C SER A 54 -6.24 -24.88 -5.30
N MET A 55 -6.67 -24.54 -6.52
CA MET A 55 -7.30 -25.50 -7.43
C MET A 55 -6.29 -26.41 -8.16
N GLN A 56 -5.05 -25.97 -8.37
CA GLN A 56 -3.99 -26.83 -8.92
C GLN A 56 -3.64 -28.01 -8.00
N ARG A 57 -3.85 -27.88 -6.67
CA ARG A 57 -3.62 -28.97 -5.69
C ARG A 57 -4.82 -29.88 -5.45
N ARG A 58 -6.01 -29.56 -5.97
CA ARG A 58 -7.25 -30.32 -5.72
C ARG A 58 -7.57 -31.40 -6.75
N ARG A 59 -6.69 -31.69 -7.72
CA ARG A 59 -6.89 -32.79 -8.67
C ARG A 59 -6.30 -34.15 -8.25
N GLY A 60 -5.80 -34.30 -7.02
CA GLY A 60 -5.09 -35.53 -6.64
C GLY A 60 -5.04 -35.96 -5.17
N SER A 61 -5.80 -35.39 -4.25
CA SER A 61 -5.78 -35.86 -2.85
C SER A 61 -7.19 -36.04 -2.28
N SER A 62 -7.56 -37.31 -2.11
CA SER A 62 -8.75 -37.81 -1.43
C SER A 62 -8.94 -37.21 -0.01
N PRO A 63 -10.19 -37.18 0.51
CA PRO A 63 -10.49 -36.60 1.81
C PRO A 63 -10.13 -37.59 2.92
N SER A 64 -8.95 -37.45 3.50
CA SER A 64 -8.61 -38.14 4.75
C SER A 64 -7.76 -37.22 5.63
N SER A 65 -8.06 -37.25 6.92
CA SER A 65 -7.44 -36.52 8.04
C SER A 65 -8.07 -35.17 8.39
N SER A 66 -8.72 -35.16 9.55
CA SER A 66 -9.29 -34.03 10.27
C SER A 66 -8.25 -33.11 10.92
N ASP A 67 -7.02 -33.05 10.38
CA ASP A 67 -5.87 -32.34 10.97
C ASP A 67 -5.07 -31.49 9.96
N GLN A 68 -5.63 -31.24 8.77
CA GLN A 68 -4.92 -30.48 7.74
C GLN A 68 -5.32 -29.00 7.78
N PHE A 69 -4.46 -28.16 8.38
CA PHE A 69 -4.62 -26.71 8.37
C PHE A 69 -4.77 -26.18 6.94
N GLN A 70 -5.88 -25.48 6.68
CA GLN A 70 -6.13 -24.82 5.40
C GLN A 70 -5.89 -23.32 5.55
N TRP A 71 -4.98 -22.79 4.74
CA TRP A 71 -4.82 -21.35 4.58
C TRP A 71 -6.11 -20.76 4.01
N GLY A 72 -6.76 -19.86 4.76
CA GLY A 72 -7.92 -19.08 4.33
C GLY A 72 -7.61 -17.58 4.26
N GLY A 73 -8.55 -16.81 3.71
CA GLY A 73 -8.47 -15.34 3.61
C GLY A 73 -8.30 -14.82 2.18
N CYS A 74 -8.34 -13.49 2.06
CA CYS A 74 -8.36 -12.79 0.78
C CYS A 74 -7.03 -12.05 0.52
N GLY A 75 -6.49 -12.20 -0.69
CA GLY A 75 -5.12 -11.81 -1.06
C GLY A 75 -5.02 -10.45 -1.77
N GLU A 76 -5.71 -9.41 -1.30
CA GLU A 76 -5.92 -8.18 -2.08
C GLU A 76 -4.87 -7.08 -1.86
N VAL A 77 -3.85 -7.34 -1.03
CA VAL A 77 -2.77 -6.38 -0.78
C VAL A 77 -2.03 -6.02 -2.06
N ALA A 78 -1.78 -7.01 -2.92
CA ALA A 78 -1.14 -6.80 -4.20
C ALA A 78 -2.00 -5.94 -5.16
N PHE A 79 -3.33 -6.07 -5.12
CA PHE A 79 -4.22 -5.21 -5.88
C PHE A 79 -4.15 -3.77 -5.37
N GLY A 80 -4.32 -3.59 -4.05
CA GLY A 80 -4.24 -2.27 -3.41
C GLY A 80 -2.93 -1.56 -3.72
N ALA A 81 -1.79 -2.24 -3.61
CA ALA A 81 -0.47 -1.66 -3.88
C ALA A 81 -0.31 -1.24 -5.36
N ARG A 82 -0.82 -2.04 -6.31
CA ARG A 82 -0.78 -1.71 -7.74
C ARG A 82 -1.69 -0.54 -8.09
N PHE A 83 -2.88 -0.46 -7.49
CA PHE A 83 -3.79 0.64 -7.74
C PHE A 83 -3.27 1.93 -7.10
N ALA A 84 -2.82 1.87 -5.84
CA ALA A 84 -2.19 2.99 -5.13
C ALA A 84 -0.97 3.53 -5.89
N ARG A 85 -0.17 2.64 -6.51
CA ARG A 85 0.91 3.04 -7.41
C ARG A 85 0.43 3.99 -8.50
N ARG A 86 -0.56 3.53 -9.28
CA ARG A 86 -1.06 4.27 -10.45
C ARG A 86 -1.65 5.61 -10.04
N PHE A 87 -2.31 5.66 -8.90
CA PHE A 87 -2.96 6.88 -8.41
C PHE A 87 -1.97 7.89 -7.83
N LEU A 88 -1.07 7.45 -6.94
CA LEU A 88 -0.18 8.34 -6.20
C LEU A 88 1.05 8.76 -7.01
N ASP A 89 1.57 7.87 -7.86
CA ASP A 89 2.74 8.18 -8.69
C ASP A 89 2.35 9.08 -9.89
N ALA A 90 1.06 9.15 -10.28
CA ALA A 90 0.60 9.93 -11.44
C ALA A 90 0.80 11.46 -11.29
N ARG A 91 1.01 11.95 -10.06
CA ARG A 91 1.28 13.38 -9.80
C ARG A 91 2.75 13.76 -9.96
N GLU A 92 3.64 12.77 -10.02
CA GLU A 92 5.09 12.97 -10.00
C GLU A 92 5.63 12.91 -11.44
N LEU A 93 5.36 13.98 -12.23
CA LEU A 93 5.63 14.03 -13.68
C LEU A 93 7.00 14.61 -14.06
N GLU A 94 7.50 15.55 -13.25
CA GLU A 94 8.61 16.44 -13.62
C GLU A 94 9.99 15.76 -13.63
N ALA A 95 10.07 14.48 -13.23
CA ALA A 95 11.30 13.66 -13.18
C ALA A 95 12.50 14.32 -12.48
N ASP A 96 12.25 15.36 -11.68
CA ASP A 96 13.24 16.07 -10.89
C ASP A 96 13.60 15.29 -9.63
N ALA A 97 14.66 15.72 -8.94
CA ALA A 97 15.12 15.06 -7.71
C ALA A 97 13.99 14.92 -6.67
N ARG A 98 13.07 15.90 -6.63
CA ARG A 98 11.89 15.89 -5.78
C ARG A 98 10.92 14.77 -6.18
N SER A 99 10.52 14.72 -7.44
CA SER A 99 9.63 13.69 -8.00
C SER A 99 10.19 12.29 -7.74
N LEU A 100 11.50 12.09 -7.94
CA LEU A 100 12.17 10.83 -7.66
C LEU A 100 12.11 10.44 -6.18
N MET A 101 12.30 11.41 -5.27
CA MET A 101 12.21 11.15 -3.83
C MET A 101 10.76 10.81 -3.41
N ASN A 102 9.77 11.52 -3.93
CA ASN A 102 8.36 11.24 -3.68
C ASN A 102 7.96 9.85 -4.17
N LEU A 103 8.38 9.47 -5.38
CA LEU A 103 8.19 8.13 -5.93
C LEU A 103 8.84 7.05 -5.05
N HIS A 104 10.04 7.32 -4.52
CA HIS A 104 10.69 6.43 -3.57
C HIS A 104 9.87 6.26 -2.28
N ASN A 105 9.44 7.37 -1.66
CA ASN A 105 8.68 7.36 -0.42
C ASN A 105 7.32 6.65 -0.59
N ASN A 106 6.62 6.91 -1.69
CA ASN A 106 5.39 6.20 -2.06
C ASN A 106 5.62 4.69 -2.22
N ARG A 107 6.74 4.29 -2.81
CA ARG A 107 7.11 2.87 -2.98
C ARG A 107 7.40 2.21 -1.63
N VAL A 108 8.09 2.89 -0.72
CA VAL A 108 8.36 2.40 0.63
C VAL A 108 7.05 2.15 1.38
N GLY A 109 6.15 3.14 1.39
CA GLY A 109 4.83 3.01 2.04
C GLY A 109 4.04 1.79 1.55
N ARG A 110 3.95 1.62 0.23
CA ARG A 110 3.29 0.44 -0.38
C ARG A 110 3.95 -0.87 0.02
N LYS A 111 5.28 -0.91 0.12
CA LYS A 111 6.00 -2.15 0.47
C LYS A 111 5.76 -2.55 1.92
N VAL A 112 5.70 -1.59 2.82
CA VAL A 112 5.40 -1.83 4.23
C VAL A 112 4.02 -2.50 4.39
N SER A 113 3.02 -2.08 3.62
CA SER A 113 1.69 -2.73 3.56
C SER A 113 1.72 -4.19 3.06
N GLU A 114 2.73 -4.59 2.26
CA GLU A 114 2.89 -5.98 1.81
C GLU A 114 3.52 -6.88 2.87
N VAL A 115 4.38 -6.31 3.72
CA VAL A 115 5.12 -7.05 4.75
C VAL A 115 4.30 -7.17 6.03
N HIS A 116 3.49 -6.16 6.35
CA HIS A 116 2.70 -6.10 7.56
C HIS A 116 1.21 -6.03 7.23
N LYS A 117 0.43 -6.97 7.80
CA LYS A 117 -1.03 -6.97 7.71
C LYS A 117 -1.59 -6.03 8.76
N PHE A 118 -1.61 -4.73 8.46
CA PHE A 118 -2.28 -3.77 9.32
C PHE A 118 -3.78 -3.93 9.19
N HIS A 119 -4.48 -3.91 10.32
CA HIS A 119 -5.92 -4.08 10.39
C HIS A 119 -6.64 -2.74 10.37
N THR A 120 -5.95 -1.66 10.78
CA THR A 120 -6.45 -0.28 10.68
C THR A 120 -5.35 0.72 10.28
N VAL A 121 -5.75 1.93 9.87
CA VAL A 121 -4.83 3.06 9.67
C VAL A 121 -4.17 3.50 11.00
N GLY A 122 -4.82 3.24 12.14
CA GLY A 122 -4.28 3.53 13.48
C GLY A 122 -3.02 2.74 13.80
N ASP A 123 -2.96 1.47 13.36
CA ASP A 123 -1.80 0.59 13.56
C ASP A 123 -0.53 1.13 12.86
N TYR A 124 -0.69 1.97 11.83
CA TYR A 124 0.43 2.63 11.16
C TYR A 124 0.93 3.88 11.88
N LEU A 125 0.06 4.61 12.59
CA LEU A 125 0.46 5.80 13.34
C LEU A 125 1.37 5.42 14.51
N GLU A 126 1.15 4.26 15.14
CA GLU A 126 2.00 3.79 16.22
C GLU A 126 3.42 3.44 15.73
N LEU A 127 3.56 2.85 14.54
CA LEU A 127 4.85 2.49 13.93
C LEU A 127 5.60 3.67 13.32
N ALA A 128 4.90 4.78 13.08
CA ALA A 128 5.45 6.03 12.56
C ALA A 128 6.08 6.92 13.64
N VAL A 129 5.66 6.72 14.89
CA VAL A 129 6.01 7.58 16.04
C VAL A 129 7.04 6.91 16.95
N THR A 130 7.39 5.64 16.71
CA THR A 130 8.53 4.92 17.31
C THR A 130 9.75 4.95 16.41
#